data_AF-A0A3M2DXJ8-F1
#
_entry.id   AF-A0A3M2DXJ8-F1
#
_cell.length_a   1.000
_cell.length_b   1.000
_cell.length_c   1.000
_cell.angle_alpha   90.00
_cell.angle_beta   90.00
_cell.angle_gamma   90.00
#
_symmetry.space_group_name_H-M   'P 1'
#
loop_
_entity.id
_entity.type
_entity.pdbx_description
1 polymer ?
#
loop_
_entity_poly.entity_id
_entity_poly.type
_entity_poly.pdbx_seq_one_letter_code
_entity_poly.pdbx_strand_id
1 'polypeptide(L)'
;GPVDMEIHKANQNKDNPNPGVSDFPPAPVLTVATTDFAQREPEIAELMSKVSFDVDLLSNLLAWKQDNGASAEEAAVHFITTQSDVWSQWLNDAAREKLAAFIK
;
A
#
# COMPACT_ATOMS: atom_id res chain seq x y z
N GLY A 1 4.79 16.03 16.84
CA GLY A 1 3.99 17.20 17.27
C GLY A 1 2.70 17.30 16.46
N PRO A 2 1.91 18.36 16.59
CA PRO A 2 0.76 18.57 15.71
C PRO A 2 1.21 18.87 14.28
N VAL A 3 0.39 18.46 13.30
CA VAL A 3 0.55 18.89 11.91
C VAL A 3 -0.11 20.26 11.77
N ASP A 4 0.65 21.24 11.31
CA ASP A 4 0.13 22.52 10.83
C ASP A 4 0.21 22.51 9.31
N MET A 5 -0.95 22.34 8.65
CA MET A 5 -1.00 22.15 7.20
C MET A 5 -0.53 23.37 6.42
N GLU A 6 -0.72 24.58 6.94
CA GLU A 6 -0.29 25.81 6.29
C GLU A 6 1.23 25.96 6.37
N ILE A 7 1.82 25.74 7.56
CA ILE A 7 3.27 25.72 7.75
C ILE A 7 3.91 24.58 6.94
N HIS A 8 3.34 23.38 6.98
CA HIS A 8 3.86 22.24 6.22
C HIS A 8 3.89 22.53 4.72
N LYS A 9 2.80 23.08 4.16
CA LYS A 9 2.73 23.44 2.74
C LYS A 9 3.71 24.56 2.38
N ALA A 10 3.87 25.57 3.23
CA ALA A 10 4.86 26.62 3.03
C ALA A 10 6.29 26.07 3.03
N ASN A 11 6.60 25.12 3.93
CA ASN A 11 7.90 24.45 4.02
C ASN A 11 8.26 23.60 2.79
N GLN A 12 7.30 23.24 1.92
CA GLN A 12 7.58 22.54 0.65
C GLN A 12 8.17 23.47 -0.44
N ASN A 13 8.13 24.78 -0.24
CA ASN A 13 8.75 25.75 -1.13
C ASN A 13 10.16 26.12 -0.64
N LYS A 14 11.17 25.89 -1.49
CA LYS A 14 12.57 26.25 -1.19
C LYS A 14 12.78 27.75 -0.91
N ASP A 15 11.89 28.60 -1.42
CA ASP A 15 11.97 30.06 -1.30
C ASP A 15 11.13 30.60 -0.13
N ASN A 16 10.70 29.74 0.81
CA ASN A 16 9.93 30.16 1.98
C ASN A 16 10.77 31.08 2.89
N PRO A 17 10.42 32.37 3.05
CA PRO A 17 11.20 33.32 3.83
C PRO A 17 11.09 33.10 5.35
N ASN A 18 10.12 32.32 5.82
CA ASN A 18 9.87 32.07 7.24
C ASN A 18 9.41 30.62 7.50
N PRO A 19 10.33 29.63 7.47
CA PRO A 19 9.98 28.25 7.79
C PRO A 19 9.51 28.13 9.24
N GLY A 20 8.46 27.33 9.45
CA GLY A 20 7.88 27.06 10.75
C GLY A 20 8.00 25.59 11.15
N VAL A 21 7.72 25.29 12.42
CA VAL A 21 7.67 23.91 12.92
C VAL A 21 6.32 23.29 12.59
N SER A 22 6.34 22.14 11.94
CA SER A 22 5.18 21.25 11.75
C SER A 22 5.68 19.82 11.64
N ASP A 23 4.88 18.85 12.12
CA ASP A 23 5.08 17.45 11.75
C ASP A 23 4.75 17.20 10.27
N PHE A 24 5.09 16.01 9.79
CA PHE A 24 4.70 15.53 8.47
C PHE A 24 3.27 14.97 8.51
N PRO A 25 2.38 15.39 7.60
CA PRO A 25 1.09 14.74 7.45
C PRO A 25 1.27 13.30 6.93
N PRO A 26 0.28 12.42 7.15
CA PRO A 26 0.23 11.14 6.47
C PRO A 26 0.30 11.34 4.95
N ALA A 27 1.31 10.73 4.31
CA ALA A 27 1.46 10.78 2.87
C ALA A 27 0.63 9.67 2.22
N PRO A 28 -0.16 9.96 1.17
CA PRO A 28 -0.89 8.91 0.46
C PRO A 28 0.09 8.02 -0.31
N VAL A 29 -0.14 6.71 -0.25
CA VAL A 29 0.51 5.74 -1.12
C VAL A 29 -0.41 5.49 -2.32
N LEU A 30 0.10 5.72 -3.52
CA LEU A 30 -0.70 5.63 -4.75
C LEU A 30 -0.23 4.47 -5.62
N THR A 31 -1.18 3.66 -6.08
CA THR A 31 -0.97 2.70 -7.17
C THR A 31 -1.21 3.43 -8.49
N VAL A 32 -0.18 3.55 -9.32
CA VAL A 32 -0.23 4.30 -10.59
C VAL A 32 0.02 3.35 -11.76
N ALA A 33 -0.82 3.44 -12.79
CA ALA A 33 -0.69 2.69 -14.04
C ALA A 33 -0.82 3.63 -15.24
N THR A 34 -0.27 3.23 -16.40
CA THR A 34 -0.46 3.97 -17.65
C THR A 34 -1.88 3.77 -18.18
N THR A 35 -2.39 4.77 -18.88
CA THR A 35 -3.70 4.68 -19.55
C THR A 35 -3.75 3.50 -20.52
N ASP A 36 -2.69 3.30 -21.30
CA ASP A 36 -2.59 2.19 -22.26
C ASP A 36 -2.68 0.82 -21.57
N PHE A 37 -2.06 0.66 -20.39
CA PHE A 37 -2.17 -0.57 -19.62
C PHE A 37 -3.60 -0.77 -19.11
N ALA A 38 -4.20 0.28 -18.54
CA ALA A 38 -5.55 0.19 -17.99
C ALA A 38 -6.60 -0.13 -19.07
N GLN A 39 -6.41 0.35 -20.30
CA GLN A 39 -7.28 0.03 -21.43
C GLN A 39 -7.07 -1.38 -21.96
N ARG A 40 -5.81 -1.85 -22.00
CA ARG A 40 -5.47 -3.18 -22.52
C ARG A 40 -5.83 -4.30 -21.54
N GLU A 41 -5.66 -4.07 -20.24
CA GLU A 41 -5.86 -5.07 -19.18
C GLU A 41 -6.85 -4.57 -18.10
N PRO A 42 -8.12 -4.32 -18.46
CA PRO A 42 -9.09 -3.68 -17.54
C PRO A 42 -9.34 -4.48 -16.27
N GLU A 43 -9.36 -5.82 -16.33
CA GLU A 43 -9.54 -6.67 -15.15
C GLU A 43 -8.36 -6.57 -14.17
N ILE A 44 -7.14 -6.44 -14.69
CA ILE A 44 -5.93 -6.26 -13.86
C ILE A 44 -5.88 -4.84 -13.32
N ALA A 45 -6.27 -3.84 -14.11
CA ALA A 45 -6.40 -2.47 -13.62
C ALA A 45 -7.42 -2.38 -12.47
N GLU A 46 -8.54 -3.11 -12.57
CA GLU A 46 -9.52 -3.21 -11.49
C GLU A 46 -8.91 -3.86 -10.24
N LEU A 47 -8.21 -4.99 -10.38
CA LEU A 47 -7.47 -5.61 -9.27
C LEU A 47 -6.51 -4.61 -8.62
N MET A 48 -5.65 -3.98 -9.39
CA MET A 48 -4.64 -3.04 -8.88
C MET A 48 -5.26 -1.81 -8.21
N SER A 49 -6.45 -1.38 -8.63
CA SER A 49 -7.17 -0.29 -7.97
C SER A 49 -7.70 -0.65 -6.57
N LYS A 50 -7.84 -1.95 -6.29
CA LYS A 50 -8.25 -2.47 -4.97
C LYS A 50 -7.07 -2.81 -4.07
N VAL A 51 -5.87 -3.00 -4.63
CA VAL A 51 -4.65 -3.31 -3.86
C VAL A 51 -4.33 -2.15 -2.92
N SER A 52 -4.43 -2.42 -1.62
CA SER A 52 -4.12 -1.48 -0.56
C SER A 52 -3.69 -2.26 0.68
N PHE A 53 -2.76 -1.68 1.43
CA PHE A 53 -2.26 -2.25 2.67
C PHE A 53 -2.59 -1.32 3.81
N ASP A 54 -3.14 -1.87 4.88
CA ASP A 54 -3.17 -1.17 6.16
C ASP A 54 -1.72 -0.96 6.66
N VAL A 55 -1.45 0.21 7.25
CA VAL A 55 -0.10 0.61 7.64
C VAL A 55 0.45 -0.28 8.75
N ASP A 56 -0.39 -0.70 9.69
CA ASP A 56 0.02 -1.56 10.79
C ASP A 56 0.32 -2.97 10.27
N LEU A 57 -0.51 -3.47 9.35
CA LEU A 57 -0.25 -4.74 8.68
C LEU A 57 1.09 -4.73 7.96
N LEU A 58 1.35 -3.73 7.12
CA LEU A 58 2.60 -3.66 6.36
C LEU A 58 3.81 -3.52 7.29
N SER A 59 3.69 -2.72 8.35
CA SER A 59 4.76 -2.56 9.34
C SER A 59 5.08 -3.87 10.05
N ASN A 60 4.05 -4.64 10.45
CA ASN A 60 4.22 -5.95 11.06
C ASN A 60 4.87 -6.97 10.10
N LEU A 61 4.49 -6.95 8.82
CA LEU A 61 5.11 -7.80 7.80
C LEU A 61 6.60 -7.49 7.62
N LEU A 62 6.96 -6.21 7.59
CA LEU A 62 8.35 -5.77 7.46
C LEU A 62 9.18 -6.10 8.71
N ALA A 63 8.60 -5.95 9.90
CA ALA A 63 9.22 -6.38 11.14
C ALA A 63 9.46 -7.90 11.14
N TRP A 64 8.45 -8.70 10.79
CA TRP A 64 8.59 -10.15 10.65
C TRP A 64 9.70 -10.51 9.66
N LYS A 65 9.75 -9.86 8.49
CA LYS A 65 10.79 -10.09 7.49
C LYS A 65 12.17 -9.83 8.08
N GLN A 66 12.36 -8.74 8.81
CA GLN A 66 13.63 -8.39 9.43
C GLN A 66 14.03 -9.41 10.50
N ASP A 67 13.12 -9.75 11.42
CA ASP A 67 13.38 -10.66 12.54
C ASP A 67 13.71 -12.08 12.08
N ASN A 68 13.15 -12.50 10.94
CA ASN A 68 13.39 -13.83 10.36
C ASN A 68 14.53 -13.83 9.34
N GLY A 69 15.18 -12.69 9.08
CA GLY A 69 16.21 -12.58 8.04
C GLY A 69 15.70 -12.94 6.63
N ALA A 70 14.40 -12.75 6.39
CA ALA A 70 13.72 -13.23 5.20
C ALA A 70 13.97 -12.33 3.97
N SER A 71 13.93 -12.94 2.79
CA SER A 71 13.91 -12.25 1.51
C SER A 71 12.60 -11.50 1.28
N ALA A 72 12.55 -10.68 0.21
CA ALA A 72 11.30 -10.03 -0.17
C ALA A 72 10.26 -11.05 -0.64
N GLU A 73 10.70 -12.09 -1.35
CA GLU A 73 9.87 -13.19 -1.83
C GLU A 73 9.29 -14.01 -0.68
N GLU A 74 10.10 -14.31 0.35
CA GLU A 74 9.63 -15.02 1.54
C GLU A 74 8.60 -14.19 2.32
N ALA A 75 8.80 -12.87 2.42
CA ALA A 75 7.79 -11.98 3.00
C ALA A 75 6.51 -11.93 2.16
N ALA A 76 6.60 -11.92 0.83
CA ALA A 76 5.42 -11.98 -0.03
C ALA A 76 4.66 -13.31 0.14
N VAL A 77 5.36 -14.45 0.23
CA VAL A 77 4.75 -15.75 0.52
C VAL A 77 4.11 -15.75 1.91
N HIS A 78 4.79 -15.21 2.92
CA HIS A 78 4.23 -15.09 4.27
C HIS A 78 2.93 -14.27 4.26
N PHE A 79 2.92 -13.12 3.59
CA PHE A 79 1.72 -12.29 3.44
C PHE A 79 0.58 -13.06 2.77
N ILE A 80 0.82 -13.66 1.59
CA ILE A 80 -0.22 -14.37 0.84
C ILE A 80 -0.77 -15.57 1.64
N THR A 81 0.05 -16.24 2.44
CA THR A 81 -0.36 -17.43 3.21
C THR A 81 -1.06 -17.12 4.54
N THR A 82 -0.86 -15.92 5.10
CA THR A 82 -1.36 -15.54 6.43
C THR A 82 -2.45 -14.47 6.41
N GLN A 83 -2.52 -13.65 5.36
CA GLN A 83 -3.43 -12.49 5.27
C GLN A 83 -4.48 -12.66 4.16
N SER A 84 -5.09 -13.85 4.08
CA SER A 84 -6.05 -14.17 3.01
C SER A 84 -7.36 -13.40 3.10
N ASP A 85 -7.75 -12.98 4.29
CA ASP A 85 -8.85 -12.07 4.55
C ASP A 85 -8.65 -10.70 3.87
N VAL A 86 -7.40 -10.25 3.75
CA VAL A 86 -7.04 -8.98 3.11
C VAL A 86 -6.99 -9.11 1.59
N TRP A 87 -6.12 -9.97 1.05
CA TRP A 87 -5.91 -10.01 -0.40
C TRP A 87 -7.09 -10.57 -1.18
N SER A 88 -7.97 -11.37 -0.54
CA SER A 88 -9.19 -11.88 -1.19
C SER A 88 -10.22 -10.78 -1.49
N GLN A 89 -10.12 -9.61 -0.85
CA GLN A 89 -10.97 -8.45 -1.14
C GLN A 89 -10.58 -7.75 -2.44
N TRP A 90 -9.34 -7.95 -2.90
CA TRP A 90 -8.86 -7.35 -4.15
C TRP A 90 -9.34 -8.12 -5.38
N LEU A 91 -9.66 -9.40 -5.21
CA LEU A 91 -10.05 -10.30 -6.27
C LEU A 91 -11.48 -10.03 -6.76
N ASN A 92 -11.70 -10.30 -8.05
CA ASN A 92 -13.05 -10.49 -8.58
C ASN A 92 -13.62 -11.86 -8.14
N ASP A 93 -14.93 -12.05 -8.32
CA ASP A 93 -15.61 -13.26 -7.83
C ASP A 93 -15.06 -14.54 -8.46
N ALA A 94 -14.75 -14.51 -9.76
CA ALA A 94 -14.20 -15.67 -10.48
C ALA A 94 -12.82 -16.10 -9.94
N ALA A 95 -11.94 -15.14 -9.63
CA ALA A 95 -10.64 -15.42 -9.03
C ALA A 95 -10.78 -15.88 -7.57
N ARG A 96 -11.71 -15.27 -6.81
CA ARG A 96 -12.00 -15.67 -5.43
C ARG A 96 -12.50 -17.11 -5.36
N GLU A 97 -13.38 -17.52 -6.28
CA GLU A 97 -13.87 -18.90 -6.37
C GLU A 97 -12.72 -19.88 -6.68
N LYS A 98 -11.87 -19.56 -7.67
CA LYS A 98 -10.71 -20.40 -8.03
C LYS A 98 -9.68 -20.54 -6.90
N LEU A 99 -9.58 -19.53 -6.05
CA LEU A 99 -8.62 -19.48 -4.94
C LEU A 99 -9.26 -19.82 -3.59
N ALA A 100 -10.51 -20.27 -3.56
CA ALA A 100 -11.26 -20.50 -2.32
C ALA A 100 -10.53 -21.42 -1.33
N ALA A 101 -9.79 -22.43 -1.83
CA ALA A 101 -9.01 -23.34 -0.99
C ALA A 101 -7.87 -22.65 -0.21
N PHE A 102 -7.47 -21.45 -0.61
CA PHE A 102 -6.41 -20.64 0.01
C PHE A 102 -6.94 -19.46 0.81
N ILE A 103 -8.26 -19.26 0.84
CA ILE A 103 -8.92 -18.18 1.59
C ILE A 103 -9.50 -18.78 2.87
N LYS A 104 -8.92 -18.40 4.01
CA LYS A 104 -9.30 -18.87 5.34
C LYS A 104 -10.31 -17.96 6.00
#